data_AF-A0A970I022-F1
#
_entry.id   AF-A0A970I022-F1
#
_cell.length_a   1.000
_cell.length_b   1.000
_cell.length_c   1.000
_cell.angle_alpha   90.00
_cell.angle_beta   90.00
_cell.angle_gamma   90.00
#
_symmetry.space_group_name_H-M   'P 1'
#
loop_
_entity.id
_entity.type
_entity.pdbx_description
1 polymer ?
#
loop_
_entity_poly.entity_id
_entity_poly.type
_entity_poly.pdbx_seq_one_letter_code
_entity_poly.pdbx_strand_id
1 'polypeptide(L)'
;MEADKDSPGMSRFSTAFSAAALAVVFGSLGTSPLYAVRSLAGTASGNPDELLVYGGLSCIFWTLTLLATIKYVFVSLEAGNNGEGGIFALFTLIKSKAPWAALLTMTAGAAFLADSVIMPAVTITSSIEGFRMLKPSLPVFPIVLIIITVLFFVQQFGVNRTGRFSGTVMAVWFGILA
;
A
#
# COMPACT_ATOMS: atom_id res chain seq x y z
N MET A 1 51.03 -17.80 -11.92
CA MET A 1 50.83 -18.69 -10.75
C MET A 1 50.60 -17.76 -9.58
N GLU A 2 49.39 -17.48 -9.12
CA GLU A 2 48.11 -18.16 -9.27
C GLU A 2 47.03 -17.08 -9.26
N ALA A 3 45.99 -17.30 -10.06
CA ALA A 3 44.78 -16.51 -10.11
C ALA A 3 43.79 -16.94 -9.01
N ASP A 4 42.68 -16.20 -8.98
CA ASP A 4 41.36 -16.57 -8.46
C ASP A 4 41.09 -16.16 -6.98
N LYS A 5 40.33 -15.09 -6.72
CA LYS A 5 38.87 -14.91 -6.86
C LYS A 5 38.17 -15.44 -5.58
N ASP A 6 37.55 -14.53 -4.83
CA ASP A 6 36.08 -14.57 -4.70
C ASP A 6 35.53 -13.37 -3.92
N SER A 7 34.84 -12.54 -4.70
CA SER A 7 33.60 -11.81 -4.43
C SER A 7 33.15 -11.67 -2.95
N PRO A 8 32.83 -10.44 -2.47
CA PRO A 8 32.12 -10.28 -1.21
C PRO A 8 30.75 -10.95 -1.35
N GLY A 9 30.59 -12.07 -0.65
CA GLY A 9 29.40 -12.91 -0.68
C GLY A 9 28.14 -12.08 -0.55
N MET A 10 27.29 -12.20 -1.55
CA MET A 10 25.96 -11.61 -1.67
C MET A 10 25.17 -11.87 -0.39
N SER A 11 25.19 -10.89 0.51
CA SER A 11 24.67 -11.00 1.86
C SER A 11 23.16 -11.20 1.80
N ARG A 12 22.70 -12.35 2.29
CA ARG A 12 21.34 -12.66 2.76
C ARG A 12 20.36 -11.50 2.62
N PHE A 13 19.81 -11.31 1.42
CA PHE A 13 18.51 -10.66 1.26
C PHE A 13 17.53 -11.54 2.02
N SER A 14 17.31 -11.18 3.29
CA SER A 14 16.52 -11.97 4.22
C SER A 14 15.14 -12.18 3.61
N THR A 15 14.72 -13.42 3.39
CA THR A 15 13.39 -13.76 2.87
C THR A 15 12.27 -13.07 3.65
N ALA A 16 12.52 -12.77 4.94
CA ALA A 16 11.63 -11.98 5.79
C ALA A 16 11.46 -10.52 5.31
N PHE A 17 12.50 -9.91 4.74
CA PHE A 17 12.44 -8.56 4.19
C PHE A 17 11.64 -8.52 2.88
N SER A 18 11.84 -9.50 2.00
CA SER A 18 11.04 -9.64 0.78
C SER A 18 9.58 -9.93 1.08
N ALA A 19 9.29 -10.81 2.05
CA ALA A 19 7.93 -11.08 2.49
C ALA A 19 7.25 -9.85 3.13
N ALA A 20 7.98 -9.08 3.94
CA ALA A 20 7.47 -7.84 4.51
C ALA A 20 7.21 -6.77 3.43
N ALA A 21 8.11 -6.63 2.44
CA ALA A 21 7.92 -5.72 1.32
C ALA A 21 6.70 -6.10 0.46
N LEU A 22 6.53 -7.39 0.16
CA LEU A 22 5.35 -7.91 -0.54
C LEU A 22 4.08 -7.64 0.28
N ALA A 23 4.09 -7.88 1.59
CA ALA A 23 2.93 -7.63 2.45
C ALA A 23 2.52 -6.15 2.49
N VAL A 24 3.48 -5.23 2.51
CA VAL A 24 3.20 -3.78 2.45
C VAL A 24 2.65 -3.36 1.08
N VAL A 25 3.25 -3.87 -0.01
CA VAL A 25 2.82 -3.54 -1.38
C VAL A 25 1.45 -4.14 -1.70
N PHE A 26 1.23 -5.42 -1.40
CA PHE A 26 -0.06 -6.07 -1.61
C PHE A 26 -1.13 -5.60 -0.61
N GLY A 27 -0.76 -5.25 0.62
CA GLY A 27 -1.70 -4.70 1.60
C GLY A 27 -2.26 -3.34 1.17
N SER A 28 -1.42 -2.46 0.63
CA SER A 28 -1.85 -1.15 0.12
C SER A 28 -2.59 -1.24 -1.22
N LEU A 29 -2.18 -2.15 -2.11
CA LEU A 29 -2.85 -2.35 -3.41
C LEU A 29 -4.17 -3.12 -3.32
N GLY A 30 -4.26 -4.12 -2.44
CA GLY A 30 -5.42 -5.02 -2.35
C GLY A 30 -6.59 -4.45 -1.57
N THR A 31 -6.35 -3.50 -0.66
CA THR A 31 -7.43 -2.85 0.10
C THR A 31 -8.23 -1.87 -0.76
N SER A 32 -7.57 -1.10 -1.63
CA SER A 32 -8.18 -0.06 -2.48
C SER A 32 -9.38 -0.54 -3.33
N PRO A 33 -9.31 -1.71 -4.01
CA PRO A 33 -10.44 -2.32 -4.71
C PRO A 33 -11.62 -2.69 -3.82
N LEU A 34 -11.36 -3.18 -2.61
CA LEU A 34 -12.42 -3.63 -1.69
C LEU A 34 -13.34 -2.47 -1.31
N TYR A 35 -12.81 -1.24 -1.22
CA TYR A 35 -13.65 -0.05 -1.05
C TYR A 35 -14.50 0.24 -2.27
N ALA A 36 -13.94 0.14 -3.47
CA ALA A 36 -14.66 0.40 -4.71
C ALA A 36 -15.83 -0.59 -4.88
N VAL A 37 -15.60 -1.87 -4.60
CA VAL A 37 -16.67 -2.89 -4.58
C VAL A 37 -17.73 -2.54 -3.55
N ARG A 38 -17.34 -2.11 -2.35
CA ARG A 38 -18.29 -1.70 -1.30
C ARG A 38 -19.12 -0.49 -1.69
N SER A 39 -18.53 0.54 -2.31
CA SER A 39 -19.26 1.72 -2.78
C SER A 39 -20.25 1.36 -3.88
N LEU A 40 -19.87 0.46 -4.79
CA LEU A 40 -20.77 -0.04 -5.84
C LEU A 40 -21.92 -0.84 -5.23
N ALA A 41 -21.64 -1.72 -4.27
CA ALA A 41 -22.66 -2.50 -3.56
C ALA A 41 -23.63 -1.63 -2.74
N GLY A 42 -23.16 -0.55 -2.12
CA GLY A 42 -24.01 0.41 -1.41
C GLY A 42 -24.91 1.25 -2.34
N THR A 43 -24.49 1.46 -3.59
CA THR A 43 -25.27 2.22 -4.58
C THR A 43 -26.33 1.34 -5.28
N ALA A 44 -26.13 0.02 -5.31
CA ALA A 44 -27.02 -0.97 -5.96
C ALA A 44 -28.28 -1.33 -5.13
N SER A 45 -28.87 -0.35 -4.43
CA SER A 45 -30.00 -0.53 -3.50
C SER A 45 -31.35 -0.76 -4.19
N GLY A 46 -31.50 -1.79 -5.04
CA GLY A 46 -32.81 -2.14 -5.60
C GLY A 46 -32.86 -3.27 -6.61
N ASN A 47 -31.81 -3.47 -7.40
CA ASN A 47 -31.51 -4.65 -8.21
C ASN A 47 -30.09 -4.46 -8.76
N PRO A 48 -29.13 -5.34 -8.49
CA PRO A 48 -27.82 -5.25 -9.11
C PRO A 48 -27.99 -5.53 -10.61
N ASP A 49 -28.05 -4.46 -11.40
CA ASP A 49 -28.01 -4.56 -12.86
C ASP A 49 -26.74 -5.33 -13.23
N GLU A 50 -26.84 -6.44 -13.96
CA GLU A 50 -25.70 -7.32 -14.27
C GLU A 50 -24.55 -6.51 -14.90
N LEU A 51 -24.91 -5.50 -15.70
CA LEU A 51 -23.97 -4.59 -16.34
C LEU A 51 -23.16 -3.73 -15.34
N LEU A 52 -23.77 -3.31 -14.23
CA LEU A 52 -23.11 -2.54 -13.18
C LEU A 52 -22.11 -3.42 -12.40
N VAL A 53 -22.47 -4.68 -12.16
CA VAL A 53 -21.61 -5.64 -11.46
C VAL A 53 -20.44 -6.07 -12.34
N TYR A 54 -20.70 -6.53 -13.57
CA TYR A 54 -19.62 -6.95 -14.49
C TYR A 54 -18.78 -5.75 -14.95
N GLY A 55 -19.40 -4.61 -15.20
CA GLY A 55 -18.69 -3.37 -15.55
C GLY A 55 -17.81 -2.86 -14.41
N GLY A 56 -18.33 -2.86 -13.18
CA GLY A 56 -17.58 -2.48 -11.98
C GLY A 56 -16.39 -3.42 -11.71
N LEU A 57 -16.61 -4.73 -11.77
CA LEU A 57 -15.56 -5.74 -11.59
C LEU A 57 -14.48 -5.65 -12.68
N SER A 58 -14.88 -5.51 -13.95
CA SER A 58 -13.96 -5.34 -15.07
C SER A 58 -13.14 -4.06 -14.94
N CYS A 59 -13.79 -2.95 -14.54
CA CYS A 59 -13.10 -1.68 -14.31
C CYS A 59 -12.07 -1.81 -13.19
N ILE A 60 -12.42 -2.44 -12.07
CA ILE A 60 -11.49 -2.71 -10.97
C ILE A 60 -10.32 -3.59 -11.44
N PHE A 61 -10.61 -4.67 -12.17
CA PHE A 61 -9.61 -5.58 -12.70
C PHE A 61 -8.61 -4.88 -13.62
N TRP A 62 -9.10 -4.13 -14.61
CA TRP A 62 -8.25 -3.39 -15.54
C TRP A 62 -7.50 -2.26 -14.85
N THR A 63 -8.12 -1.55 -13.90
CA THR A 63 -7.46 -0.47 -13.17
C THR A 63 -6.35 -1.02 -12.29
N LEU A 64 -6.55 -2.14 -11.59
CA LEU A 64 -5.49 -2.78 -10.80
C LEU A 64 -4.35 -3.29 -11.66
N THR A 65 -4.67 -3.94 -12.79
CA THR A 65 -3.69 -4.49 -13.71
C THR A 65 -2.85 -3.37 -14.35
N LEU A 66 -3.50 -2.31 -14.82
CA LEU A 66 -2.83 -1.15 -15.40
C LEU A 66 -2.07 -0.34 -14.34
N LEU A 67 -2.61 -0.15 -13.14
CA LEU A 67 -1.91 0.54 -12.06
C LEU A 67 -0.66 -0.23 -11.63
N ALA A 68 -0.78 -1.55 -11.44
CA ALA A 68 0.36 -2.40 -11.09
C ALA A 68 1.43 -2.38 -12.19
N THR A 69 1.02 -2.47 -13.46
CA THR A 69 1.95 -2.48 -14.59
C THR A 69 2.59 -1.10 -14.80
N ILE A 70 1.80 -0.04 -14.84
CA ILE A 70 2.29 1.30 -15.20
C ILE A 70 3.06 1.93 -14.04
N LYS A 71 2.49 1.95 -12.83
CA LYS A 71 3.13 2.59 -11.67
C LYS A 71 4.42 1.88 -11.25
N TYR A 72 4.46 0.54 -11.30
CA TYR A 72 5.64 -0.19 -10.84
C TYR A 72 6.66 -0.44 -11.95
N VAL A 73 6.26 -0.77 -13.18
CA VAL A 73 7.23 -1.08 -14.23
C VAL A 73 7.88 0.20 -14.79
N PHE A 74 7.10 1.22 -15.14
CA PHE A 74 7.69 2.41 -15.75
C PHE A 74 8.38 3.31 -14.73
N VAL A 75 7.73 3.62 -13.59
CA VAL A 75 8.33 4.53 -12.60
C VAL A 75 9.51 3.90 -11.86
N SER A 76 9.49 2.59 -11.58
CA SER A 76 10.62 1.94 -10.89
C SER A 76 11.82 1.71 -11.80
N LEU A 77 11.64 1.59 -13.12
CA LEU A 77 12.74 1.36 -14.07
C LEU A 77 13.34 2.66 -14.61
N GLU A 78 12.58 3.76 -14.66
CA GLU A 78 13.01 5.01 -15.30
C GLU A 78 13.62 6.04 -14.31
N ALA A 79 13.34 5.93 -13.01
CA ALA A 79 13.88 6.83 -11.98
C ALA A 79 15.24 6.38 -11.39
N GLY A 80 16.13 5.86 -12.24
CA GLY A 80 17.50 5.50 -11.88
C GLY A 80 18.49 6.57 -12.31
N ASN A 81 18.79 7.54 -11.45
CA ASN A 81 19.94 8.43 -11.63
C ASN A 81 20.99 8.13 -10.55
N ASN A 82 22.07 7.45 -10.93
CA ASN A 82 23.29 7.27 -10.14
C ASN A 82 23.10 6.70 -8.71
N GLY A 83 22.37 5.60 -8.56
CA GLY A 83 22.45 4.77 -7.34
C GLY A 83 21.67 5.25 -6.10
N GLU A 84 21.06 6.44 -6.13
CA GLU A 84 20.06 6.85 -5.13
C GLU A 84 18.66 6.62 -5.69
N GLY A 85 18.12 5.42 -5.47
CA GLY A 85 16.79 5.05 -5.94
C GLY A 85 15.69 5.65 -5.08
N GLY A 86 14.79 6.42 -5.68
CA GLY A 86 13.51 6.78 -5.05
C GLY A 86 12.97 8.16 -5.45
N ILE A 87 11.69 8.35 -5.14
CA ILE A 87 10.95 9.62 -5.32
C ILE A 87 11.70 10.79 -4.69
N PHE A 88 12.40 10.54 -3.57
CA PHE A 88 13.23 11.49 -2.83
C PHE A 88 14.50 11.95 -3.56
N ALA A 89 15.17 11.09 -4.32
CA ALA A 89 16.35 11.48 -5.11
C ALA A 89 15.94 12.39 -6.29
N LEU A 90 14.79 12.10 -6.90
CA LEU A 90 14.16 12.94 -7.93
C LEU A 90 13.78 14.32 -7.36
N PHE A 91 13.27 14.36 -6.12
CA PHE A 91 12.95 15.59 -5.40
C PHE A 91 14.18 16.48 -5.17
N THR A 92 15.33 15.92 -4.80
CA THR A 92 16.58 16.68 -4.64
C THR A 92 17.19 17.15 -5.97
N LEU A 93 17.10 16.34 -7.03
CA LEU A 93 17.66 16.69 -8.34
C LEU A 93 16.90 17.85 -9.02
N ILE A 94 15.57 17.85 -8.91
CA ILE A 94 14.68 18.85 -9.52
C ILE A 94 14.82 20.22 -8.85
N LYS A 95 15.04 20.26 -7.53
CA LYS A 95 15.29 21.49 -6.79
C LYS A 95 16.52 22.26 -7.30
N SER A 96 17.53 21.57 -7.81
CA SER A 96 18.76 22.19 -8.31
C SER A 96 18.60 22.87 -9.68
N LYS A 97 17.63 22.42 -10.51
CA LYS A 97 17.49 22.88 -11.89
C LYS A 97 16.36 23.90 -12.10
N ALA A 98 15.31 23.88 -11.28
CA ALA A 98 14.18 24.80 -11.43
C ALA A 98 13.57 25.20 -10.07
N PRO A 99 13.69 26.46 -9.61
CA PRO A 99 13.14 26.89 -8.33
C PRO A 99 11.60 26.85 -8.30
N TRP A 100 10.91 27.00 -9.43
CA TRP A 100 9.46 26.76 -9.51
C TRP A 100 9.13 25.29 -9.19
N ALA A 101 9.95 24.36 -9.66
CA ALA A 101 9.74 22.94 -9.40
C ALA A 101 9.95 22.58 -7.93
N ALA A 102 10.60 23.44 -7.13
CA ALA A 102 10.64 23.28 -5.66
C ALA A 102 9.23 23.37 -5.04
N LEU A 103 8.36 24.23 -5.56
CA LEU A 103 6.97 24.33 -5.08
C LEU A 103 6.20 23.05 -5.41
N LEU A 104 6.33 22.56 -6.65
CA LEU A 104 5.69 21.32 -7.11
C LEU A 104 6.14 20.09 -6.30
N THR A 105 7.42 20.05 -5.96
CA THR A 105 8.00 18.94 -5.20
C THR A 105 7.62 19.00 -3.72
N MET A 106 7.51 20.20 -3.13
CA MET A 106 6.98 20.37 -1.78
C MET A 106 5.50 19.99 -1.68
N THR A 107 4.67 20.39 -2.65
CA THR A 107 3.25 20.00 -2.66
C THR A 107 3.08 18.50 -2.88
N ALA A 108 3.88 17.89 -3.77
CA ALA A 108 3.88 16.44 -3.98
C ALA A 108 4.34 15.67 -2.72
N GLY A 109 5.38 16.14 -2.03
CA GLY A 109 5.84 15.54 -0.78
C GLY A 109 4.81 15.66 0.34
N ALA A 110 4.15 16.82 0.47
CA ALA A 110 3.07 17.01 1.43
C ALA A 110 1.86 16.11 1.11
N ALA A 111 1.48 15.97 -0.16
CA ALA A 111 0.41 15.08 -0.58
C ALA A 111 0.73 13.61 -0.26
N PHE A 112 1.98 13.19 -0.47
CA PHE A 112 2.42 11.83 -0.14
C PHE A 112 2.39 11.55 1.37
N LEU A 113 2.84 12.51 2.18
CA LEU A 113 2.74 12.39 3.64
C LEU A 113 1.28 12.37 4.09
N ALA A 114 0.42 13.20 3.51
CA ALA A 114 -1.01 13.18 3.82
C ALA A 114 -1.64 11.83 3.49
N ASP A 115 -1.33 11.25 2.32
CA ASP A 115 -1.81 9.91 1.93
C ASP A 115 -1.36 8.83 2.93
N SER A 116 -0.11 8.90 3.40
CA SER A 116 0.44 7.97 4.39
C SER A 116 -0.29 7.99 5.74
N VAL A 117 -0.86 9.14 6.11
CA VAL A 117 -1.61 9.32 7.37
C VAL A 117 -3.08 8.95 7.20
N ILE A 118 -3.67 9.22 6.04
CA ILE A 118 -5.09 8.97 5.76
C ILE A 118 -5.36 7.47 5.55
N MET A 119 -4.48 6.74 4.88
CA MET A 119 -4.71 5.34 4.49
C MET A 119 -5.01 4.40 5.68
N PRO A 120 -4.27 4.42 6.80
CA PRO A 120 -4.58 3.58 7.97
C PRO A 120 -5.97 3.88 8.55
N ALA A 121 -6.36 5.15 8.62
CA ALA A 121 -7.65 5.58 9.16
C ALA A 121 -8.81 5.09 8.29
N VAL A 122 -8.70 5.24 6.97
CA VAL A 122 -9.72 4.77 6.01
C VAL A 122 -9.86 3.24 6.03
N THR A 123 -8.74 2.52 6.17
CA THR A 123 -8.72 1.03 6.22
C THR A 123 -9.38 0.48 7.47
N ILE A 124 -9.09 1.05 8.62
CA ILE A 124 -9.69 0.58 9.88
C ILE A 124 -11.18 0.92 9.92
N THR A 125 -11.55 2.13 9.47
CA THR A 125 -12.96 2.57 9.44
C THR A 125 -13.81 1.69 8.55
N SER A 126 -13.39 1.45 7.30
CA SER A 126 -14.13 0.59 6.36
C SER A 126 -14.27 -0.86 6.83
N SER A 127 -13.25 -1.39 7.51
CA SER A 127 -13.28 -2.74 8.08
C SER A 127 -14.36 -2.86 9.16
N ILE A 128 -14.45 -1.87 10.06
CA ILE A 128 -15.48 -1.84 11.11
C ILE A 128 -16.86 -1.57 10.52
N GLU A 129 -16.97 -0.68 9.53
CA GLU A 129 -18.22 -0.46 8.82
C GLU A 129 -18.67 -1.73 8.07
N GLY A 130 -17.75 -2.57 7.59
CA GLY A 130 -18.08 -3.90 7.04
C GLY A 130 -18.76 -4.79 8.05
N PHE A 131 -18.26 -4.78 9.27
CA PHE A 131 -18.85 -5.53 10.36
C PHE A 131 -20.25 -5.05 10.75
N ARG A 132 -20.61 -3.80 10.42
CA ARG A 132 -21.96 -3.25 10.61
C ARG A 132 -23.04 -3.96 9.78
N MET A 133 -22.67 -4.67 8.71
CA MET A 133 -23.59 -5.53 7.97
C MET A 133 -24.13 -6.68 8.83
N LEU A 134 -23.34 -7.18 9.79
CA LEU A 134 -23.77 -8.22 10.74
C LEU A 134 -24.37 -7.64 12.03
N LYS A 135 -23.86 -6.50 12.52
CA LYS A 135 -24.37 -5.83 13.73
C LYS A 135 -24.56 -4.31 13.51
N PRO A 136 -25.79 -3.85 13.20
CA PRO A 136 -26.05 -2.46 12.84
C PRO A 136 -25.82 -1.42 13.96
N SER A 137 -25.91 -1.84 15.22
CA SER A 137 -25.82 -0.98 16.41
C SER A 137 -24.39 -0.74 16.91
N LEU A 138 -23.37 -1.17 16.16
CA LEU A 138 -21.98 -0.98 16.57
C LEU A 138 -21.54 0.49 16.51
N PRO A 139 -20.97 1.03 17.60
CA PRO A 139 -20.46 2.39 17.61
C PRO A 139 -19.09 2.44 16.90
N VAL A 140 -19.10 2.75 15.59
CA VAL A 140 -17.91 2.70 14.73
C VAL A 140 -16.81 3.66 15.23
N PHE A 141 -17.16 4.92 15.50
CA PHE A 141 -16.22 5.97 15.84
C PHE A 141 -15.29 5.64 17.03
N PRO A 142 -15.79 5.26 18.23
CA PRO A 142 -14.92 4.95 19.35
C PRO A 142 -14.07 3.70 19.12
N ILE A 143 -14.58 2.70 18.39
CA ILE A 143 -13.82 1.47 18.10
C ILE A 143 -12.64 1.79 17.18
N VAL A 144 -12.86 2.54 16.10
CA VAL A 144 -11.79 2.97 15.18
C VAL A 144 -10.70 3.71 15.95
N LEU A 145 -11.10 4.65 16.82
CA LEU A 145 -10.18 5.47 17.59
C LEU A 145 -9.31 4.61 18.52
N ILE A 146 -9.92 3.68 19.25
CA ILE A 146 -9.20 2.72 20.11
C ILE A 146 -8.21 1.89 19.29
N ILE A 147 -8.63 1.34 18.15
CA ILE A 147 -7.76 0.50 17.30
C ILE A 147 -6.56 1.32 16.79
N ILE A 148 -6.80 2.53 16.27
CA ILE A 148 -5.72 3.41 15.79
C ILE A 148 -4.77 3.74 16.94
N THR A 149 -5.27 4.15 18.10
CA THR A 149 -4.43 4.45 19.26
C THR A 149 -3.56 3.26 19.66
N VAL A 150 -4.13 2.06 19.75
CA VAL A 150 -3.38 0.85 20.10
C VAL A 150 -2.35 0.49 19.02
N LEU A 151 -2.72 0.56 17.74
CA LEU A 151 -1.80 0.24 16.64
C LEU A 151 -0.59 1.19 16.62
N PHE A 152 -0.82 2.50 16.70
CA PHE A 152 0.25 3.49 16.74
C PHE A 152 1.09 3.38 18.02
N PHE A 153 0.45 3.05 19.15
CA PHE A 153 1.16 2.77 20.39
C PHE A 153 2.07 1.54 20.28
N VAL A 154 1.65 0.47 19.61
CA VAL A 154 2.49 -0.72 19.40
C VAL A 154 3.62 -0.44 18.40
N GLN A 155 3.40 0.39 17.40
CA GLN A 155 4.40 0.76 16.39
C GLN A 155 5.65 1.46 16.99
N GLN A 156 5.52 2.15 18.13
CA GLN A 156 6.64 2.82 18.80
C GLN A 156 7.73 1.85 19.31
N PHE A 157 7.38 0.58 19.57
CA PHE A 157 8.30 -0.44 20.10
C PHE A 157 9.19 -1.10 19.04
N GLY A 158 9.09 -0.67 17.77
CA GLY A 158 10.01 -1.05 16.72
C GLY A 158 9.30 -1.60 15.49
N VAL A 159 9.39 -0.85 14.38
CA VAL A 159 8.84 -1.17 13.06
C VAL A 159 9.31 -2.53 12.55
N ASN A 160 10.52 -2.95 12.93
CA ASN A 160 11.13 -4.20 12.47
C ASN A 160 10.37 -5.45 12.97
N ARG A 161 9.80 -5.41 14.18
CA ARG A 161 8.97 -6.53 14.70
C ARG A 161 7.58 -6.54 14.06
N THR A 162 6.96 -5.37 13.90
CA THR A 162 5.66 -5.22 13.24
C THR A 162 5.70 -5.65 11.78
N GLY A 163 6.77 -5.31 11.04
CA GLY A 163 6.93 -5.71 9.65
C GLY A 163 7.00 -7.24 9.47
N ARG A 164 7.71 -7.94 10.36
CA ARG A 164 7.77 -9.41 10.32
C ARG A 164 6.43 -10.06 10.67
N PHE A 165 5.69 -9.50 11.63
CA PHE A 165 4.36 -9.97 11.98
C PHE A 165 3.38 -9.80 10.81
N SER A 166 3.35 -8.62 10.20
CA SER A 166 2.51 -8.32 9.03
C SER A 166 2.84 -9.23 7.83
N GLY A 167 4.13 -9.46 7.55
CA GLY A 167 4.57 -10.40 6.53
C GLY A 167 4.07 -11.83 6.76
N THR A 168 4.10 -12.29 8.02
CA THR A 168 3.62 -13.63 8.39
C THR A 168 2.09 -13.73 8.24
N VAL A 169 1.35 -12.71 8.67
CA VAL A 169 -0.12 -12.67 8.53
C VAL A 169 -0.53 -12.71 7.05
N MET A 170 0.16 -11.97 6.18
CA MET A 170 -0.12 -12.02 4.74
C MET A 170 0.24 -13.35 4.11
N ALA A 171 1.35 -13.98 4.51
CA ALA A 171 1.70 -15.32 4.04
C ALA A 171 0.63 -16.36 4.44
N VAL A 172 0.11 -16.29 5.67
CA VAL A 172 -1.01 -17.13 6.11
C VAL A 172 -2.26 -16.85 5.29
N TRP A 173 -2.60 -15.59 5.06
CA TRP A 173 -3.77 -15.21 4.27
C TRP A 173 -3.70 -15.70 2.82
N PHE A 174 -2.55 -15.50 2.15
CA PHE A 174 -2.33 -16.07 0.81
C PHE A 174 -2.34 -17.60 0.82
N GLY A 175 -1.83 -18.23 1.88
CA GLY A 175 -1.90 -19.68 2.04
C GLY A 175 -3.31 -20.22 2.26
N ILE A 176 -4.23 -19.42 2.81
CA ILE A 176 -5.65 -19.78 2.94
C ILE A 176 -6.40 -19.62 1.61
N LEU A 177 -5.98 -18.67 0.76
CA LEU A 177 -6.60 -18.39 -0.53
C LEU A 177 -6.10 -19.29 -1.67
N ALA A 178 -4.93 -19.91 -1.50
CA ALA A 178 -4.34 -20.87 -2.44
C ALA A 178 -5.00 -22.25 -2.33
#